data_AF-A0A1Y2TWQ3-F1
#
_entry.id   AF-A0A1Y2TWQ3-F1
#
_cell.length_a   1.000
_cell.length_b   1.000
_cell.length_c   1.000
_cell.angle_alpha   90.00
_cell.angle_beta   90.00
_cell.angle_gamma   90.00
#
_symmetry.space_group_name_H-M   'P 1'
#
loop_
_entity.id
_entity.type
_entity.pdbx_description
1 polymer ?
#
loop_
_entity_poly.entity_id
_entity_poly.type
_entity_poly.pdbx_seq_one_letter_code
_entity_poly.pdbx_strand_id
1 'polypeptide(L)'
;MAVTEGDAESGEEVVTSIQTITAHLVSGLARAEDDRISVGYLMLLIGWLFEDLDGVNDFLGEGSNIQALAQEVVKHNSSSVIVQGLCAMILGVVYEFSTKDSPIPRSTLHSVLMSRISREKYMDALNKLRSHPFMRNFEVLPQKLDSTGNLPDVYFDATFVDFFKDNYSRMIRAIDRDPGR
;
A
#
# COMPACT_ATOMS: atom_id res chain seq x y z
N MET A 1 -19.02 -14.91 -0.18
CA MET A 1 -19.80 -13.77 0.35
C MET A 1 -18.86 -12.58 0.34
N ALA A 2 -19.20 -11.51 -0.39
CA ALA A 2 -18.47 -10.26 -0.28
C ALA A 2 -18.99 -9.51 0.95
N VAL A 3 -18.12 -9.14 1.87
CA VAL A 3 -18.48 -8.31 3.02
C VAL A 3 -18.60 -6.86 2.53
N THR A 4 -19.70 -6.21 2.86
CA THR A 4 -19.99 -4.81 2.50
C THR A 4 -20.46 -4.06 3.72
N GLU A 5 -20.26 -2.75 3.73
CA GLU A 5 -20.75 -1.83 4.76
C GLU A 5 -21.80 -0.90 4.16
N GLY A 6 -22.71 -0.41 5.00
CA GLY A 6 -23.85 0.42 4.59
C GLY A 6 -25.14 -0.38 4.40
N ASP A 7 -26.26 0.32 4.48
CA ASP A 7 -27.60 -0.23 4.34
C ASP A 7 -28.36 0.41 3.15
N ALA A 8 -28.40 -0.33 2.03
CA ALA A 8 -29.13 0.10 0.83
C ALA A 8 -30.64 0.27 1.09
N GLU A 9 -31.22 -0.45 2.05
CA GLU A 9 -32.66 -0.36 2.35
C GLU A 9 -33.02 0.94 3.07
N SER A 10 -32.06 1.53 3.80
CA SER A 10 -32.19 2.87 4.39
C SER A 10 -31.64 4.00 3.49
N GLY A 11 -31.14 3.67 2.30
CA GLY A 11 -30.62 4.62 1.32
C GLY A 11 -29.15 5.01 1.54
N GLU A 12 -28.42 4.25 2.36
CA GLU A 12 -26.98 4.41 2.53
C GLU A 12 -26.22 3.80 1.35
N GLU A 13 -25.05 4.37 1.04
CA GLU A 13 -24.15 3.82 0.03
C GLU A 13 -23.55 2.51 0.54
N VAL A 14 -23.62 1.46 -0.27
CA VAL A 14 -23.02 0.17 0.06
C VAL A 14 -21.60 0.12 -0.49
N VAL A 15 -20.64 0.10 0.43
CA VAL A 15 -19.21 0.18 0.12
C VAL A 15 -18.56 -1.18 0.41
N THR A 16 -17.63 -1.61 -0.44
CA THR A 16 -16.91 -2.87 -0.24
C THR A 16 -15.89 -2.73 0.89
N SER A 17 -15.51 -3.84 1.53
CA SER A 17 -14.46 -3.79 2.56
C SER A 17 -13.14 -3.21 2.05
N ILE A 18 -12.76 -3.45 0.79
CA ILE A 18 -11.55 -2.89 0.20
C ILE A 18 -11.66 -1.36 0.12
N GLN A 19 -12.80 -0.84 -0.34
CA GLN A 19 -13.02 0.60 -0.41
C GLN A 19 -13.07 1.25 0.98
N THR A 20 -13.79 0.67 1.95
CA THR A 20 -13.81 1.16 3.34
C THR A 20 -12.39 1.22 3.93
N ILE A 21 -11.64 0.12 3.85
CA ILE A 21 -10.28 0.05 4.41
C ILE A 21 -9.36 1.06 3.73
N THR A 22 -9.50 1.23 2.42
CA THR A 22 -8.72 2.21 1.66
C THR A 22 -9.08 3.64 2.06
N ALA A 23 -10.36 3.94 2.27
CA ALA A 23 -10.82 5.25 2.74
C ALA A 23 -10.26 5.57 4.13
N HIS A 24 -10.22 4.60 5.05
CA HIS A 24 -9.57 4.75 6.35
C HIS A 24 -8.06 4.99 6.23
N LEU A 25 -7.37 4.23 5.38
CA LEU A 25 -5.95 4.45 5.10
C LEU A 25 -5.69 5.87 4.59
N VAL A 26 -6.40 6.30 3.54
CA VAL A 26 -6.23 7.64 2.93
C VAL A 26 -6.51 8.75 3.94
N SER A 27 -7.54 8.56 4.77
CA SER A 27 -7.86 9.50 5.85
C SER A 27 -6.74 9.58 6.89
N GLY A 28 -6.18 8.44 7.30
CA GLY A 28 -5.05 8.38 8.24
C GLY A 28 -3.79 9.06 7.70
N LEU A 29 -3.48 8.86 6.41
CA LEU A 29 -2.35 9.52 5.73
C LEU A 29 -2.50 11.04 5.73
N ALA A 30 -3.72 11.55 5.48
CA ALA A 30 -4.00 12.98 5.44
C ALA A 30 -3.91 13.63 6.83
N ARG A 31 -4.25 12.89 7.89
CA ARG A 31 -4.29 13.39 9.28
C ARG A 31 -2.96 13.26 10.02
N ALA A 32 -1.96 12.60 9.42
CA ALA A 32 -0.67 12.29 10.04
C ALA A 32 -0.87 11.61 11.41
N GLU A 33 -1.75 10.61 11.43
CA GLU A 33 -1.95 9.75 12.60
C GLU A 33 -0.70 8.91 12.90
N ASP A 34 -0.73 8.13 13.99
CA ASP A 34 0.35 7.21 14.31
C ASP A 34 0.60 6.25 13.14
N ASP A 35 1.84 6.20 12.65
CA ASP A 35 2.24 5.40 11.49
C ASP A 35 1.81 3.94 11.59
N ARG A 36 1.72 3.37 12.80
CA ARG A 36 1.29 1.97 13.02
C ARG A 36 -0.10 1.69 12.44
N ILE A 37 -0.99 2.69 12.42
CA ILE A 37 -2.33 2.58 11.86
C ILE A 37 -2.25 2.42 10.33
N SER A 38 -1.55 3.33 9.65
CA SER A 38 -1.35 3.26 8.20
C SER A 38 -0.58 2.02 7.79
N VAL A 39 0.44 1.61 8.56
CA VAL A 39 1.19 0.38 8.32
C VAL A 39 0.28 -0.84 8.42
N GLY A 40 -0.59 -0.93 9.43
CA GLY A 40 -1.56 -2.02 9.55
C GLY A 40 -2.47 -2.15 8.32
N TYR A 41 -3.07 -1.04 7.88
CA TYR A 41 -3.90 -1.04 6.67
C TYR A 41 -3.12 -1.37 5.40
N LEU A 42 -1.91 -0.84 5.25
CA LEU A 42 -1.07 -1.12 4.09
C LEU A 42 -0.65 -2.59 4.04
N MET A 43 -0.26 -3.19 5.17
CA MET A 43 0.10 -4.62 5.21
C MET A 43 -1.09 -5.50 4.81
N LEU A 44 -2.27 -5.20 5.36
CA LEU A 44 -3.50 -5.92 5.03
C LEU A 44 -3.85 -5.81 3.54
N LEU A 45 -3.90 -4.58 3.00
CA LEU A 45 -4.26 -4.35 1.61
C LEU A 45 -3.21 -4.93 0.65
N ILE A 46 -1.92 -4.78 0.94
CA ILE A 46 -0.86 -5.36 0.10
C ILE A 46 -0.99 -6.89 0.05
N GLY A 47 -1.19 -7.54 1.19
CA GLY A 47 -1.36 -8.99 1.26
C GLY A 47 -2.64 -9.46 0.57
N TRP A 48 -3.73 -8.70 0.71
CA TRP A 48 -5.01 -9.00 0.09
C TRP A 48 -4.95 -8.87 -1.44
N LEU A 49 -4.44 -7.75 -1.95
CA LEU A 49 -4.44 -7.44 -3.39
C LEU A 49 -3.38 -8.21 -4.18
N PHE A 50 -2.46 -8.90 -3.52
CA PHE A 50 -1.42 -9.65 -4.20
C PHE A 50 -2.01 -10.90 -4.88
N GLU A 51 -1.92 -10.96 -6.21
CA GLU A 51 -2.50 -12.03 -7.05
C GLU A 51 -4.04 -12.14 -7.03
N ASP A 52 -4.73 -11.18 -6.41
CA ASP A 52 -6.20 -11.05 -6.43
C ASP A 52 -6.64 -10.00 -7.47
N LEU A 53 -6.97 -10.46 -8.68
CA LEU A 53 -7.42 -9.58 -9.77
C LEU A 53 -8.73 -8.86 -9.45
N ASP A 54 -9.65 -9.53 -8.75
CA ASP A 54 -10.96 -8.97 -8.40
C ASP A 54 -10.80 -7.91 -7.32
N GLY A 55 -9.99 -8.17 -6.30
CA GLY A 55 -9.65 -7.18 -5.29
C GLY A 55 -8.93 -5.95 -5.86
N VAL A 56 -8.02 -6.16 -6.83
CA VAL A 56 -7.35 -5.05 -7.54
C VAL A 56 -8.34 -4.23 -8.36
N ASN A 57 -9.30 -4.88 -9.02
CA ASN A 57 -10.35 -4.17 -9.77
C ASN A 57 -11.26 -3.38 -8.83
N ASP A 58 -11.66 -3.97 -7.69
CA ASP A 58 -12.42 -3.27 -6.65
C ASP A 58 -11.65 -2.02 -6.19
N PHE A 59 -10.39 -2.18 -5.75
CA PHE A 59 -9.53 -1.07 -5.33
C PHE A 59 -9.43 0.06 -6.38
N LEU A 60 -9.28 -0.31 -7.65
CA LEU A 60 -9.17 0.62 -8.78
C LEU A 60 -10.51 1.28 -9.16
N GLY A 61 -11.64 0.88 -8.56
CA GLY A 61 -12.93 1.54 -8.72
C GLY A 61 -12.90 3.03 -8.36
N GLU A 62 -11.97 3.44 -7.49
CA GLU A 62 -11.80 4.83 -7.05
C GLU A 62 -10.39 5.37 -7.38
N GLY A 63 -10.28 6.16 -8.45
CA GLY A 63 -8.99 6.70 -8.89
C GLY A 63 -8.32 7.71 -7.97
N SER A 64 -9.08 8.31 -7.04
CA SER A 64 -8.56 9.15 -5.96
C SER A 64 -7.54 8.41 -5.09
N ASN A 65 -7.74 7.10 -4.86
CA ASN A 65 -6.87 6.26 -4.04
C ASN A 65 -5.45 6.23 -4.60
N ILE A 66 -5.31 6.12 -5.93
CA ILE A 66 -4.01 6.14 -6.61
C ILE A 66 -3.30 7.48 -6.43
N GLN A 67 -4.04 8.59 -6.54
CA GLN A 67 -3.44 9.93 -6.39
C GLN A 67 -2.97 10.18 -4.95
N ALA A 68 -3.77 9.78 -3.94
CA ALA A 68 -3.42 9.94 -2.53
C ALA A 68 -2.16 9.14 -2.17
N LEU A 69 -2.08 7.89 -2.60
CA LEU A 69 -0.90 7.04 -2.39
C LEU A 69 0.34 7.60 -3.11
N ALA A 70 0.19 8.01 -4.37
CA ALA A 70 1.28 8.59 -5.14
C ALA A 70 1.82 9.88 -4.49
N GLN A 71 0.93 10.71 -3.92
CA GLN A 71 1.30 11.90 -3.19
C GLN A 71 2.14 11.58 -1.95
N GLU A 72 1.78 10.55 -1.18
CA GLU A 72 2.56 10.15 0.00
C GLU A 72 3.95 9.65 -0.39
N VAL A 73 4.06 8.88 -1.48
CA VAL A 73 5.37 8.41 -2.00
C VAL A 73 6.31 9.56 -2.33
N VAL A 74 5.80 10.66 -2.90
CA VAL A 74 6.65 11.81 -3.30
C VAL A 74 6.73 12.91 -2.25
N LYS A 75 6.07 12.75 -1.10
CA LYS A 75 6.02 13.75 -0.05
C LYS A 75 7.42 14.09 0.45
N HIS A 76 7.79 15.36 0.32
CA HIS A 76 9.04 15.86 0.88
C HIS A 76 8.93 15.94 2.40
N ASN A 77 10.01 15.56 3.10
CA ASN A 77 10.06 15.52 4.57
C ASN A 77 8.96 14.65 5.20
N SER A 78 8.59 13.53 4.57
CA SER A 78 7.67 12.59 5.22
C SER A 78 8.24 12.13 6.56
N SER A 79 7.37 12.07 7.56
CA SER A 79 7.70 11.59 8.90
C SER A 79 8.03 10.10 8.91
N SER A 80 7.61 9.35 7.87
CA SER A 80 7.68 7.90 7.87
C SER A 80 8.16 7.31 6.55
N VAL A 81 9.43 6.91 6.53
CA VAL A 81 10.02 6.13 5.43
C VAL A 81 9.28 4.81 5.22
N ILE A 82 8.75 4.22 6.30
CA ILE A 82 8.00 2.97 6.24
C ILE A 82 6.72 3.16 5.43
N VAL A 83 5.90 4.14 5.83
CA VAL A 83 4.62 4.41 5.15
C VAL A 83 4.86 4.76 3.69
N GLN A 84 5.84 5.60 3.37
CA GLN A 84 6.18 5.92 1.97
C GLN A 84 6.53 4.69 1.14
N GLY A 85 7.37 3.80 1.68
CA GLY A 85 7.76 2.59 0.96
C GLY A 85 6.61 1.60 0.80
N LEU A 86 5.72 1.50 1.77
CA LEU A 86 4.52 0.65 1.69
C LEU A 86 3.50 1.22 0.69
N CYS A 87 3.31 2.54 0.64
CA CYS A 87 2.53 3.19 -0.41
C CYS A 87 3.12 2.92 -1.81
N ALA A 88 4.44 2.93 -1.95
CA ALA A 88 5.09 2.53 -3.21
C ALA A 88 4.85 1.04 -3.51
N MET A 89 4.90 0.17 -2.49
CA MET A 89 4.67 -1.26 -2.68
C MET A 89 3.25 -1.57 -3.14
N ILE A 90 2.22 -1.03 -2.49
CA ILE A 90 0.82 -1.28 -2.90
C ILE A 90 0.56 -0.77 -4.32
N LEU A 91 1.11 0.38 -4.71
CA LEU A 91 1.02 0.87 -6.10
C LEU A 91 1.72 -0.07 -7.08
N GLY A 92 2.83 -0.70 -6.66
CA GLY A 92 3.50 -1.76 -7.41
C GLY A 92 2.64 -3.01 -7.57
N VAL A 93 1.96 -3.46 -6.51
CA VAL A 93 1.06 -4.62 -6.50
C VAL A 93 -0.14 -4.36 -7.42
N VAL A 94 -0.83 -3.24 -7.22
CA VAL A 94 -1.97 -2.83 -8.04
C VAL A 94 -1.54 -2.69 -9.51
N TYR A 95 -0.37 -2.11 -9.79
CA TYR A 95 0.14 -2.09 -11.15
C TYR A 95 0.50 -3.47 -11.67
N GLU A 96 1.09 -4.35 -10.88
CA GLU A 96 1.48 -5.70 -11.30
C GLU A 96 0.26 -6.53 -11.74
N PHE A 97 -0.84 -6.43 -11.01
CA PHE A 97 -2.03 -7.26 -11.19
C PHE A 97 -3.20 -6.56 -11.87
N SER A 98 -3.09 -5.26 -12.19
CA SER A 98 -4.06 -4.60 -13.07
C SER A 98 -4.01 -5.16 -14.50
N THR A 99 -5.18 -5.16 -15.14
CA THR A 99 -5.40 -5.65 -16.50
C THR A 99 -5.84 -4.50 -17.41
N LYS A 100 -6.01 -4.80 -18.71
CA LYS A 100 -6.60 -3.87 -19.67
C LYS A 100 -8.08 -3.54 -19.36
N ASP A 101 -8.77 -4.46 -18.69
CA ASP A 101 -10.21 -4.39 -18.40
C ASP A 101 -10.48 -3.87 -16.97
N SER A 102 -9.44 -3.55 -16.20
CA SER A 102 -9.56 -2.93 -14.89
C SER A 102 -10.22 -1.54 -14.97
N PRO A 103 -10.99 -1.10 -13.95
CA PRO A 103 -11.68 0.19 -13.96
C PRO A 103 -10.77 1.38 -14.28
N ILE A 104 -9.51 1.30 -13.83
CA ILE A 104 -8.42 2.14 -14.32
C ILE A 104 -7.51 1.24 -15.17
N PRO A 105 -7.46 1.45 -16.50
CA PRO A 105 -6.65 0.63 -17.38
C PRO A 105 -5.17 0.66 -16.98
N ARG A 106 -4.50 -0.50 -17.11
CA ARG A 106 -3.07 -0.67 -16.82
C ARG A 106 -2.19 0.44 -17.42
N SER A 107 -2.45 0.85 -18.66
CA SER A 107 -1.70 1.92 -19.34
C SER A 107 -1.90 3.30 -18.71
N THR A 108 -3.13 3.61 -18.29
CA THR A 108 -3.44 4.83 -17.54
C THR A 108 -2.75 4.81 -16.18
N LEU A 109 -2.81 3.70 -15.46
CA LEU A 109 -2.14 3.54 -14.17
C LEU A 109 -0.62 3.73 -14.30
N HIS A 110 0.00 3.11 -15.31
CA HIS A 110 1.42 3.29 -15.59
C HIS A 110 1.79 4.76 -15.83
N SER A 111 1.01 5.45 -16.66
CA SER A 111 1.19 6.87 -16.95
C SER A 111 1.11 7.74 -15.68
N VAL A 112 0.15 7.45 -14.79
CA VAL A 112 0.02 8.13 -13.50
C VAL A 112 1.26 7.89 -12.62
N LEU A 113 1.72 6.65 -12.50
CA LEU A 113 2.91 6.32 -11.70
C LEU A 113 4.16 7.01 -12.25
N MET A 114 4.37 6.99 -13.55
CA MET A 114 5.55 7.60 -14.18
C MET A 114 5.54 9.13 -14.08
N SER A 115 4.36 9.76 -14.26
CA SER A 115 4.24 11.22 -14.22
C SER A 115 4.24 11.81 -12.81
N ARG A 116 3.59 11.15 -11.85
CA ARG A 116 3.48 11.64 -10.46
C ARG A 116 4.69 11.27 -9.62
N ILE A 117 5.17 10.03 -9.73
CA ILE A 117 6.22 9.50 -8.86
C ILE A 117 7.57 9.54 -9.55
N SER A 118 7.64 9.13 -10.82
CA SER A 118 8.86 8.73 -11.53
C SER A 118 9.42 7.39 -11.07
N ARG A 119 10.11 6.72 -11.99
CA ARG A 119 10.79 5.44 -11.74
C ARG A 119 11.80 5.52 -10.60
N GLU A 120 12.59 6.60 -10.56
CA GLU A 120 13.65 6.77 -9.56
C GLU A 120 13.08 6.88 -8.14
N LYS A 121 12.08 7.74 -7.92
CA LYS A 121 11.47 7.88 -6.59
C LYS A 121 10.77 6.62 -6.13
N TYR A 122 10.11 5.90 -7.05
CA TYR A 122 9.48 4.61 -6.75
C TYR A 122 10.51 3.59 -6.22
N MET A 123 11.63 3.43 -6.94
CA MET A 123 12.69 2.52 -6.53
C MET A 123 13.36 2.95 -5.22
N ASP A 124 13.61 4.26 -5.06
CA ASP A 124 14.20 4.82 -3.85
C ASP A 124 13.32 4.56 -2.61
N ALA A 125 12.00 4.76 -2.71
CA ALA A 125 11.07 4.47 -1.62
C ALA A 125 11.14 3.00 -1.18
N LEU A 126 11.14 2.05 -2.13
CA LEU A 126 11.25 0.62 -1.82
C LEU A 126 12.63 0.24 -1.25
N ASN A 127 13.70 0.84 -1.76
CA ASN A 127 15.07 0.64 -1.24
C ASN A 127 15.19 1.10 0.21
N LYS A 128 14.64 2.28 0.52
CA LYS A 128 14.63 2.84 1.86
C LYS A 128 13.80 1.97 2.82
N LEU A 129 12.64 1.49 2.41
CA LEU A 129 11.86 0.53 3.21
C LEU A 129 12.62 -0.77 3.46
N ARG A 130 13.20 -1.39 2.43
CA ARG A 130 13.99 -2.62 2.57
C ARG A 130 15.19 -2.45 3.49
N SER A 131 15.84 -1.29 3.46
CA SER A 131 17.02 -1.00 4.28
C SER A 131 16.68 -0.52 5.69
N HIS A 132 15.42 -0.18 5.96
CA HIS A 132 14.97 0.31 7.25
C HIS A 132 15.23 -0.73 8.36
N PRO A 133 15.75 -0.35 9.55
CA PRO A 133 16.09 -1.30 10.62
C PRO A 133 14.94 -2.24 11.00
N PHE A 134 13.71 -1.73 11.13
CA PHE A 134 12.52 -2.53 11.45
C PHE A 134 12.15 -3.59 10.38
N MET A 135 12.59 -3.42 9.13
CA MET A 135 12.38 -4.40 8.06
C MET A 135 13.60 -5.30 7.87
N ARG A 136 14.80 -4.70 7.80
CA ARG A 136 16.07 -5.39 7.54
C ARG A 136 16.45 -6.34 8.67
N ASN A 137 16.30 -5.90 9.91
CA ASN A 137 16.78 -6.60 11.09
C ASN A 137 15.62 -7.25 11.89
N PHE A 138 14.46 -7.41 11.26
CA PHE A 138 13.23 -7.85 11.93
C PHE A 138 13.43 -9.11 12.78
N GLU A 139 14.18 -10.09 12.28
CA GLU A 139 14.45 -11.39 12.91
C GLU A 139 15.25 -11.29 14.21
N VAL A 140 15.99 -10.20 14.40
CA VAL A 140 16.85 -9.98 15.58
C VAL A 140 16.32 -8.86 16.49
N LEU A 141 15.30 -8.13 16.06
CA LEU A 141 14.69 -7.06 16.85
C LEU A 141 13.61 -7.62 17.78
N PRO A 142 13.59 -7.23 19.06
CA PRO A 142 12.51 -7.62 19.98
C PRO A 142 11.16 -7.07 19.52
N GLN A 143 10.23 -7.96 19.15
CA GLN A 143 8.86 -7.60 18.75
C GLN A 143 7.91 -7.62 19.96
N LYS A 144 8.26 -6.89 21.03
CA LYS A 144 7.54 -6.96 22.32
C LYS A 144 7.33 -5.58 22.94
N LEU A 145 6.33 -5.49 23.82
CA LEU A 145 6.12 -4.30 24.65
C LEU A 145 7.37 -3.96 25.45
N ASP A 146 7.82 -2.73 25.33
CA ASP A 146 8.77 -2.14 26.26
C ASP A 146 8.04 -1.68 27.52
N SER A 147 8.61 -1.95 28.68
CA SER A 147 8.08 -1.61 30.01
C SER A 147 8.15 -0.12 30.34
N THR A 148 8.53 0.74 29.39
CA THR A 148 8.76 2.19 29.56
C THR A 148 7.49 3.04 29.49
N GLY A 149 6.33 2.46 29.17
CA GLY A 149 5.04 3.17 29.11
C GLY A 149 4.78 3.94 27.82
N ASN A 150 5.73 3.95 26.87
CA ASN A 150 5.54 4.42 25.51
C ASN A 150 4.93 3.33 24.64
N LEU A 151 4.28 3.72 23.54
CA LEU A 151 3.80 2.75 22.56
C LEU A 151 5.00 2.02 21.92
N PRO A 152 4.95 0.67 21.80
CA PRO A 152 6.10 -0.13 21.37
C PRO A 152 6.45 0.06 19.89
N ASP A 153 7.73 0.04 19.55
CA ASP A 153 8.26 0.17 18.18
C ASP A 153 8.03 -1.11 17.33
N VAL A 154 6.79 -1.59 17.30
CA VAL A 154 6.34 -2.76 16.56
C VAL A 154 5.46 -2.27 15.42
N TYR A 155 5.99 -2.42 14.20
CA TYR A 155 5.33 -1.95 12.97
C TYR A 155 4.85 -3.10 12.09
N PHE A 156 5.59 -4.21 12.05
CA PHE A 156 5.33 -5.32 11.12
C PHE A 156 5.04 -6.62 11.87
N ASP A 157 4.29 -7.51 11.23
CA ASP A 157 4.23 -8.92 11.61
C ASP A 157 5.21 -9.75 10.75
N ALA A 158 5.57 -10.94 11.25
CA ALA A 158 6.56 -11.81 10.61
C ALA A 158 6.13 -12.27 9.20
N THR A 159 4.84 -12.55 9.02
CA THR A 159 4.29 -13.04 7.75
C THR A 159 4.46 -12.00 6.66
N PHE A 160 4.15 -10.73 6.99
CA PHE A 160 4.33 -9.63 6.05
C PHE A 160 5.80 -9.38 5.71
N VAL A 161 6.71 -9.49 6.68
CA VAL A 161 8.15 -9.29 6.45
C VAL A 161 8.71 -10.35 5.51
N ASP A 162 8.36 -11.62 5.72
CA ASP A 162 8.77 -12.72 4.83
C ASP A 162 8.22 -12.49 3.42
N PHE A 163 6.92 -12.21 3.31
CA PHE A 163 6.25 -11.85 2.06
C PHE A 163 6.96 -10.69 1.34
N PHE A 164 7.28 -9.61 2.06
CA PHE A 164 7.97 -8.45 1.50
C PHE A 164 9.33 -8.84 0.93
N LYS A 165 10.13 -9.57 1.71
CA LYS A 165 11.50 -9.96 1.33
C LYS A 165 11.50 -10.86 0.09
N ASP A 166 10.58 -11.80 0.02
CA ASP A 166 10.44 -12.73 -1.11
C ASP A 166 10.00 -12.02 -2.40
N ASN A 167 9.09 -11.04 -2.28
CA ASN A 167 8.51 -10.37 -3.42
C ASN A 167 9.18 -9.05 -3.80
N TYR A 168 10.12 -8.54 -3.00
CA TYR A 168 10.78 -7.26 -3.22
C TYR A 168 11.39 -7.13 -4.62
N SER A 169 12.11 -8.16 -5.09
CA SER A 169 12.76 -8.13 -6.41
C SER A 169 11.75 -8.05 -7.56
N ARG A 170 10.55 -8.62 -7.37
CA ARG A 170 9.44 -8.54 -8.32
C ARG A 170 8.83 -7.14 -8.30
N MET A 171 8.58 -6.59 -7.11
CA MET A 171 7.93 -5.31 -6.91
C MET A 171 8.79 -4.13 -7.36
N ILE A 172 10.09 -4.12 -7.05
CA ILE A 172 10.97 -3.02 -7.47
C ILE A 172 11.07 -2.86 -8.99
N ARG A 173 10.80 -3.93 -9.75
CA ARG A 173 10.77 -3.93 -11.22
C ARG A 173 9.35 -3.90 -11.78
N ALA A 174 8.31 -3.82 -10.95
CA ALA A 174 6.93 -3.90 -11.40
C ALA A 174 6.66 -2.82 -12.46
N ILE A 175 7.03 -1.58 -12.17
CA ILE A 175 6.82 -0.40 -13.03
C ILE A 175 7.61 -0.41 -14.36
N ASP A 176 8.61 -1.28 -14.48
CA ASP A 176 9.41 -1.43 -15.71
C ASP A 176 8.73 -2.37 -16.73
N ARG A 177 7.68 -3.07 -16.31
CA ARG A 177 6.94 -3.99 -17.17
C ARG A 177 6.10 -3.20 -18.16
N ASP A 178 5.89 -3.79 -19.33
CA ASP A 178 5.10 -3.16 -20.39
C ASP A 178 3.65 -2.89 -19.92
N PRO A 179 3.14 -1.65 -20.07
CA PRO A 179 1.72 -1.35 -19.84
C PRO A 179 0.76 -2.01 -20.84
N GLY A 180 1.25 -2.52 -21.99
CA GLY A 180 0.42 -3.14 -23.03
C GLY A 180 0.14 -4.64 -22.88
N ARG A 181 0.66 -5.29 -21.82
CA ARG A 181 0.47 -6.72 -21.56
C ARG A 181 -0.91 -7.05 -20.96
#